data_AF-A0AAD5LNI6-F1
#
_entry.id   AF-A0AAD5LNI6-F1
#
_cell.length_a   1.000
_cell.length_b   1.000
_cell.length_c   1.000
_cell.angle_alpha   90.00
_cell.angle_beta   90.00
_cell.angle_gamma   90.00
#
_symmetry.space_group_name_H-M   'P 1'
#
loop_
_entity.id
_entity.type
_entity.pdbx_description
1 polymer ?
#
loop_
_entity_poly.entity_id
_entity_poly.type
_entity_poly.pdbx_seq_one_letter_code
_entity_poly.pdbx_strand_id
1 'polypeptide(L)'
;MARGLRIGSKTEVLKNLRALLRVARKRSTESNIRECAWSQQILSQYRARQNETNRDRMRAYRSEANDLLMLLNGVQEQKYLWELDAGAEKKLSAEEIVNRSAKRVGLFVPETYVDQENQRQKEAAEKEAAAREAAAKYLAAKRAKEAASVTDAPSA
;
A
#
# COMPACT_ATOMS: atom_id res chain seq x y z
N MET A 1 -47.42 -20.75 2.61
CA MET A 1 -46.16 -21.55 2.56
C MET A 1 -44.96 -20.61 2.65
N ALA A 2 -44.66 -20.07 3.84
CA ALA A 2 -43.48 -19.24 4.04
C ALA A 2 -42.27 -20.17 4.13
N ARG A 3 -41.50 -20.29 3.04
CA ARG A 3 -40.18 -20.92 3.08
C ARG A 3 -39.39 -20.26 4.20
N GLY A 4 -39.10 -20.99 5.27
CA GLY A 4 -38.30 -20.50 6.37
C GLY A 4 -36.96 -20.04 5.81
N LEU A 5 -36.79 -18.73 5.66
CA LEU A 5 -35.48 -18.12 5.44
C LEU A 5 -34.60 -18.68 6.54
N ARG A 6 -33.63 -19.53 6.16
CA ARG A 6 -32.54 -19.90 7.04
C ARG A 6 -31.97 -18.58 7.52
N ILE A 7 -32.27 -18.23 8.77
CA ILE A 7 -31.63 -17.10 9.45
C ILE A 7 -30.16 -17.42 9.32
N GLY A 8 -29.44 -16.69 8.45
CA GLY A 8 -28.07 -16.96 8.05
C GLY A 8 -27.24 -17.53 9.19
N SER A 9 -26.53 -18.62 8.92
CA SER A 9 -25.81 -19.32 9.97
C SER A 9 -24.79 -18.39 10.62
N LYS A 10 -24.39 -18.69 11.87
CA LYS A 10 -23.31 -17.96 12.57
C LYS A 10 -22.06 -17.78 11.69
N THR A 11 -21.82 -18.69 10.75
CA THR A 11 -20.69 -18.63 9.82
C THR A 11 -20.82 -17.52 8.79
N GLU A 12 -22.01 -17.20 8.29
CA GLU A 12 -22.24 -16.09 7.36
C GLU A 12 -21.98 -14.73 8.03
N VAL A 13 -22.47 -14.57 9.26
CA VAL A 13 -22.25 -13.35 10.04
C VAL A 13 -20.75 -13.12 10.26
N LEU A 14 -20.01 -14.18 10.63
CA LEU A 14 -18.56 -14.11 10.79
C LEU A 14 -17.81 -13.89 9.47
N LYS A 15 -18.31 -14.44 8.35
CA LYS A 15 -17.76 -14.20 7.02
C LYS A 15 -17.86 -12.71 6.66
N ASN A 16 -19.04 -12.11 6.87
CA ASN A 16 -19.28 -10.69 6.60
C ASN A 16 -18.45 -9.79 7.50
N LEU A 17 -18.38 -10.09 8.81
CA LEU A 17 -17.52 -9.37 9.75
C LEU A 17 -16.05 -9.39 9.31
N ARG A 18 -15.53 -10.57 8.95
CA ARG A 18 -14.14 -10.69 8.47
C ARG A 18 -13.91 -9.89 7.18
N ALA A 19 -14.88 -9.92 6.26
CA ALA A 19 -14.78 -9.17 5.01
C ALA A 19 -14.76 -7.65 5.27
N LEU A 20 -15.67 -7.15 6.11
CA LEU A 20 -15.72 -5.74 6.53
C LEU A 20 -14.40 -5.29 7.18
N LEU A 21 -13.86 -6.08 8.10
CA LEU A 21 -12.59 -5.75 8.77
C LEU A 21 -11.40 -5.73 7.80
N ARG A 22 -11.37 -6.62 6.80
CA ARG A 22 -10.31 -6.60 5.76
C ARG A 22 -10.42 -5.36 4.89
N VAL A 23 -11.62 -5.00 4.48
CA VAL A 23 -11.87 -3.83 3.62
C VAL A 23 -11.57 -2.53 4.37
N ALA A 24 -12.00 -2.43 5.63
CA ALA A 24 -11.66 -1.29 6.49
C ALA A 24 -10.15 -1.14 6.66
N ARG A 25 -9.42 -2.24 6.90
CA ARG A 25 -7.96 -2.20 7.03
C ARG A 25 -7.25 -1.79 5.75
N LYS A 26 -7.70 -2.27 4.58
CA LYS A 26 -7.13 -1.84 3.28
C LYS A 26 -7.27 -0.33 3.05
N ARG A 27 -8.22 0.33 3.72
CA ARG A 27 -8.46 1.77 3.61
C ARG A 27 -7.78 2.59 4.70
N SER A 28 -7.41 1.98 5.83
CA SER A 28 -6.69 2.68 6.90
C SER A 28 -5.20 2.76 6.61
N THR A 29 -4.57 3.84 7.07
CA THR A 29 -3.12 4.00 7.09
C THR A 29 -2.46 3.11 8.15
N GLU A 30 -3.23 2.73 9.18
CA GLU A 30 -2.77 1.94 10.31
C GLU A 30 -2.76 0.44 9.96
N SER A 31 -1.66 -0.23 10.32
CA SER A 31 -1.43 -1.65 10.05
C SER A 31 -2.12 -2.56 11.08
N ASN A 32 -2.34 -2.06 12.30
CA ASN A 32 -2.93 -2.80 13.40
C ASN A 32 -4.46 -2.61 13.48
N ILE A 33 -5.18 -3.69 13.73
CA ILE A 33 -6.65 -3.66 13.92
C ILE A 33 -7.03 -2.83 15.15
N ARG A 34 -6.20 -2.86 16.19
CA ARG A 34 -6.46 -2.18 17.47
C ARG A 34 -6.40 -0.66 17.35
N GLU A 35 -5.53 -0.17 16.48
CA GLU A 35 -5.36 1.26 16.22
C GLU A 35 -6.46 1.75 15.25
N CYS A 36 -6.83 0.93 14.25
CA CYS A 36 -7.82 1.28 13.24
C CYS A 36 -9.19 1.64 13.82
N ALA A 37 -9.49 2.94 13.88
CA ALA A 37 -10.74 3.48 14.41
C ALA A 37 -11.98 2.85 13.76
N TRP A 38 -11.98 2.70 12.43
CA TRP A 38 -13.06 2.05 11.68
C TRP A 38 -13.24 0.58 12.07
N SER A 39 -12.14 -0.15 12.27
CA SER A 39 -12.20 -1.55 12.71
C SER A 39 -12.74 -1.66 14.12
N GLN A 40 -12.36 -0.76 15.02
CA GLN A 40 -12.89 -0.71 16.39
C GLN A 40 -14.38 -0.39 16.42
N GLN A 41 -14.85 0.52 15.57
CA GLN A 41 -16.26 0.86 15.45
C GLN A 41 -17.09 -0.32 14.92
N ILE A 42 -16.60 -1.05 13.91
CA ILE A 42 -17.28 -2.26 13.41
C ILE A 42 -17.34 -3.33 14.51
N LEU A 43 -16.25 -3.52 15.26
CA LEU A 43 -16.20 -4.48 16.36
C LEU A 43 -17.11 -4.07 17.53
N SER A 44 -17.22 -2.78 17.85
CA SER A 44 -18.09 -2.30 18.93
C SER A 44 -19.56 -2.52 18.58
N GLN A 45 -19.97 -2.24 17.35
CA GLN A 45 -21.34 -2.52 16.88
C GLN A 45 -21.64 -4.02 16.88
N TYR A 46 -20.69 -4.86 16.45
CA TYR A 46 -20.86 -6.31 16.47
C TYR A 46 -21.02 -6.85 17.90
N ARG A 47 -20.16 -6.40 18.83
CA ARG A 47 -20.20 -6.81 20.25
C ARG A 47 -21.51 -6.36 20.92
N ALA A 48 -21.96 -5.14 20.66
CA ALA A 48 -23.20 -4.61 21.21
C ALA A 48 -24.44 -5.41 20.76
N ARG A 49 -24.44 -5.90 19.51
CA ARG A 49 -25.57 -6.61 18.90
C ARG A 49 -25.48 -8.14 19.00
N GLN A 50 -24.43 -8.68 19.63
CA GLN A 50 -24.14 -10.12 19.68
C GLN A 50 -25.23 -10.92 20.43
N ASN A 51 -25.85 -10.30 21.44
CA ASN A 51 -26.83 -10.94 22.31
C ASN A 51 -28.28 -10.57 21.94
N GLU A 52 -28.50 -9.98 20.75
CA GLU A 52 -29.85 -9.64 20.30
C GLU A 52 -30.65 -10.93 20.02
N THR A 53 -31.82 -11.05 20.64
CA THR A 53 -32.71 -12.21 20.52
C THR A 53 -33.87 -12.00 19.55
N ASN A 54 -34.21 -10.74 19.23
CA ASN A 54 -35.29 -10.42 18.33
C ASN A 54 -34.91 -10.77 16.87
N ARG A 55 -35.71 -11.65 16.26
CA ARG A 55 -35.50 -12.17 14.90
C ARG A 55 -35.53 -11.09 13.82
N ASP A 56 -36.42 -10.12 13.93
CA ASP A 56 -36.57 -9.07 12.91
C ASP A 56 -35.40 -8.09 12.96
N ARG A 57 -34.95 -7.74 14.16
CA ARG A 57 -33.75 -6.91 14.36
C ARG A 57 -32.50 -7.62 13.89
N MET A 58 -32.34 -8.92 14.19
CA MET A 58 -31.24 -9.72 13.66
C MET A 58 -31.21 -9.73 12.13
N ARG A 59 -32.37 -9.81 11.48
CA ARG A 59 -32.47 -9.75 10.02
C ARG A 59 -32.04 -8.37 9.49
N ALA A 60 -32.54 -7.30 10.11
CA ALA A 60 -32.20 -5.93 9.74
C ALA A 60 -30.70 -5.63 9.88
N TYR A 61 -30.07 -6.03 10.99
CA TYR A 61 -28.63 -5.84 11.19
C TYR A 61 -27.78 -6.62 10.19
N ARG A 62 -28.26 -7.77 9.72
CA ARG A 62 -27.56 -8.57 8.72
C ARG A 62 -27.68 -7.99 7.32
N SER A 63 -28.87 -7.48 6.95
CA SER A 63 -29.00 -6.74 5.70
C SER A 63 -28.14 -5.48 5.73
N GLU A 64 -28.17 -4.71 6.82
CA GLU A 64 -27.33 -3.53 7.01
C GLU A 64 -25.84 -3.86 6.84
N ALA A 65 -25.34 -4.94 7.47
CA ALA A 65 -23.95 -5.36 7.32
C ALA A 65 -23.59 -5.78 5.88
N ASN A 66 -24.51 -6.42 5.15
CA ASN A 66 -24.32 -6.79 3.75
C ASN A 66 -24.31 -5.55 2.84
N ASP A 67 -25.22 -4.61 3.05
CA ASP A 67 -25.34 -3.39 2.27
C ASP A 67 -24.08 -2.53 2.45
N LEU A 68 -23.58 -2.41 3.69
CA LEU A 68 -22.31 -1.76 3.98
C LEU A 68 -21.13 -2.46 3.30
N LEU A 69 -21.11 -3.79 3.28
CA LEU A 69 -20.06 -4.54 2.59
C LEU A 69 -20.10 -4.28 1.08
N MET A 70 -21.29 -4.31 0.47
CA MET A 70 -21.48 -4.02 -0.96
C MET A 70 -21.02 -2.60 -1.29
N LEU A 71 -21.44 -1.61 -0.51
CA LEU A 71 -21.04 -0.21 -0.69
C LEU A 71 -19.51 -0.07 -0.63
N LEU A 72 -18.88 -0.66 0.39
CA LEU A 72 -17.43 -0.57 0.56
C LEU A 72 -16.66 -1.24 -0.57
N ASN A 73 -17.14 -2.37 -1.08
CA ASN A 73 -16.55 -3.03 -2.25
C ASN A 73 -16.73 -2.17 -3.51
N GLY A 74 -17.92 -1.59 -3.73
CA GLY A 74 -18.18 -0.72 -4.87
C GLY A 74 -17.27 0.50 -4.90
N VAL A 75 -16.99 1.12 -3.74
CA VAL A 75 -16.03 2.23 -3.64
C VAL A 75 -14.60 1.78 -3.97
N GLN A 76 -14.20 0.57 -3.56
CA GLN A 76 -12.88 0.02 -3.92
C GLN A 76 -12.76 -0.24 -5.42
N GLU A 77 -13.80 -0.79 -6.02
CA GLU A 77 -13.86 -1.05 -7.45
C GLU A 77 -13.84 0.25 -8.25
N GLN A 78 -14.59 1.28 -7.84
CA GLN A 78 -14.55 2.60 -8.45
C GLN A 78 -13.13 3.20 -8.39
N LYS A 79 -12.46 3.09 -7.25
CA LYS A 79 -11.07 3.56 -7.12
C LYS A 79 -10.13 2.80 -8.06
N TYR A 80 -10.29 1.48 -8.15
CA TYR A 80 -9.51 0.65 -9.06
C TYR A 80 -9.75 1.01 -10.53
N LEU A 81 -11.01 1.21 -10.93
CA LEU A 81 -11.37 1.65 -12.28
C LEU A 81 -10.84 3.05 -12.56
N TRP A 82 -10.92 3.97 -11.61
CA TRP A 82 -10.29 5.29 -11.76
C TRP A 82 -8.77 5.21 -11.87
N GLU A 83 -8.11 4.31 -11.16
CA GLU A 83 -6.67 4.10 -11.31
C GLU A 83 -6.30 3.52 -12.69
N LEU A 84 -7.19 2.72 -13.27
CA LEU A 84 -7.07 2.17 -14.62
C LEU A 84 -7.32 3.25 -15.68
N ASP A 85 -8.41 4.01 -15.54
CA ASP A 85 -8.86 5.09 -16.43
C ASP A 85 -7.98 6.35 -16.35
N ALA A 86 -7.38 6.64 -15.19
CA ALA A 86 -6.38 7.69 -15.05
C ALA A 86 -5.16 7.48 -15.97
N GLY A 87 -5.07 6.31 -16.59
CA GLY A 87 -4.23 6.04 -17.74
C GLY A 87 -2.90 5.45 -17.32
N ALA A 88 -2.61 4.25 -17.80
CA ALA A 88 -1.25 3.71 -17.84
C ALA A 88 -0.29 4.72 -18.52
N GLU A 89 -0.79 5.48 -19.49
CA GLU A 89 -0.08 6.51 -20.26
C GLU A 89 0.41 7.69 -19.42
N LYS A 90 -0.23 8.00 -18.28
CA LYS A 90 0.24 9.07 -17.39
C LYS A 90 1.33 8.60 -16.42
N LYS A 91 1.44 7.29 -16.21
CA LYS A 91 2.36 6.68 -15.22
C LYS A 91 3.57 6.01 -15.86
N LEU A 92 3.44 5.56 -17.11
CA LEU A 92 4.47 4.82 -17.82
C LEU A 92 4.96 5.67 -18.99
N SER A 93 6.28 5.74 -19.16
CA SER A 93 6.89 6.30 -20.36
C SER A 93 6.47 5.48 -21.59
N ALA A 94 6.46 6.09 -22.77
CA ALA A 94 6.17 5.40 -24.03
C ALA A 94 7.04 4.14 -24.21
N GLU A 95 8.32 4.21 -23.82
CA GLU A 95 9.25 3.08 -23.84
C GLU A 95 8.80 1.93 -22.92
N GLU A 96 8.28 2.24 -21.73
CA GLU A 96 7.81 1.25 -20.77
C GLU A 96 6.51 0.58 -21.24
N ILE A 97 5.65 1.31 -21.94
CA ILE A 97 4.45 0.76 -22.58
C ILE A 97 4.85 -0.25 -23.65
N VAL A 98 5.82 0.09 -24.50
CA VAL A 98 6.33 -0.80 -25.55
C VAL A 98 6.98 -2.05 -24.93
N ASN A 99 7.85 -1.87 -23.93
CA ASN A 99 8.49 -2.97 -23.21
C ASN A 99 7.49 -3.90 -22.50
N ARG A 100 6.47 -3.34 -21.85
CA ARG A 100 5.43 -4.13 -21.17
C ARG A 100 4.54 -4.88 -22.15
N SER A 101 4.26 -4.27 -23.30
CA SER A 101 3.50 -4.89 -24.39
C SER A 101 4.29 -6.03 -25.03
N ALA A 102 5.58 -5.84 -25.31
CA ALA A 102 6.45 -6.88 -25.83
C ALA A 102 6.56 -8.08 -24.87
N LYS A 103 6.78 -7.82 -23.57
CA LYS A 103 6.83 -8.87 -22.54
C LYS A 103 5.54 -9.69 -22.44
N ARG A 104 4.36 -9.09 -22.65
CA ARG A 104 3.09 -9.82 -22.66
C ARG A 104 3.00 -10.83 -23.80
N VAL A 105 3.67 -10.57 -24.92
CA VAL A 105 3.72 -11.44 -26.10
C VAL A 105 4.97 -12.34 -26.07
N GLY A 106 5.76 -12.29 -24.99
CA GLY A 106 7.00 -13.07 -24.86
C GLY A 106 8.15 -12.54 -25.72
N LEU A 107 8.04 -11.31 -26.22
CA LEU A 107 9.05 -10.64 -27.02
C LEU A 107 9.91 -9.72 -26.15
N PHE A 108 11.17 -9.56 -26.54
CA PHE A 108 12.09 -8.60 -25.95
C PHE A 108 12.31 -7.44 -26.92
N VAL A 109 12.22 -6.21 -26.43
CA VAL A 109 12.50 -5.02 -27.24
C VAL A 109 14.01 -4.81 -27.23
N PRO A 110 14.67 -4.79 -28.39
CA PRO A 110 16.10 -4.47 -28.45
C PRO A 110 16.34 -3.06 -27.89
N GLU A 111 17.33 -2.92 -27.00
CA GLU A 111 17.79 -1.60 -26.56
C GLU A 111 18.39 -0.87 -27.75
N THR A 112 17.97 0.38 -27.98
CA THR A 112 18.56 1.19 -29.04
C THR A 112 19.92 1.75 -28.60
N TYR A 113 20.76 2.14 -29.56
CA TYR A 113 22.08 2.73 -29.26
C TYR A 113 21.99 3.95 -28.33
N VAL A 114 20.90 4.72 -28.42
CA VAL A 114 20.65 5.90 -27.57
C VAL A 114 20.36 5.49 -26.12
N ASP A 115 19.69 4.36 -25.91
CA ASP A 115 19.39 3.85 -24.56
C ASP A 115 20.66 3.39 -23.84
N GLN A 116 21.58 2.78 -24.56
CA GLN A 116 22.87 2.33 -24.02
C GLN A 116 23.77 3.51 -23.63
N GLU A 117 23.80 4.57 -24.44
CA GLU A 117 24.56 5.78 -24.11
C GLU A 117 23.96 6.50 -22.88
N ASN A 118 22.64 6.60 -22.80
CA ASN A 118 21.96 7.18 -21.65
C ASN A 118 22.18 6.37 -20.35
N GLN A 119 22.18 5.03 -20.43
CA GLN A 119 22.51 4.17 -19.29
C GLN A 119 23.96 4.38 -18.84
N ARG A 120 24.91 4.40 -19.77
CA ARG A 120 26.33 4.65 -19.46
C ARG A 120 26.56 6.02 -18.82
N GLN A 121 25.85 7.05 -19.29
CA GLN A 121 25.91 8.40 -18.71
C GLN A 121 25.32 8.44 -17.29
N LYS A 122 24.20 7.75 -17.04
CA LYS A 122 23.62 7.64 -15.70
C LYS A 122 24.56 6.91 -14.73
N GLU A 123 25.13 5.78 -15.16
CA GLU A 123 26.10 5.04 -14.35
C GLU A 123 27.37 5.85 -14.06
N ALA A 124 27.84 6.64 -15.03
CA ALA A 124 28.98 7.54 -14.83
C ALA A 124 28.65 8.64 -13.81
N ALA A 125 27.48 9.27 -13.93
CA ALA A 125 27.03 10.30 -12.99
C ALA A 125 26.83 9.76 -11.56
N GLU A 126 26.30 8.55 -11.41
CA GLU A 126 26.15 7.88 -10.10
C GLU A 126 27.51 7.55 -9.47
N LYS A 127 28.47 7.06 -10.26
CA LYS A 127 29.85 6.80 -9.79
C LYS A 127 30.55 8.09 -9.37
N GLU A 128 30.37 9.18 -10.11
CA GLU A 128 30.91 10.49 -9.75
C GLU A 128 30.29 11.04 -8.46
N ALA A 129 28.97 10.91 -8.30
CA ALA A 129 28.28 11.32 -7.08
C ALA A 129 28.78 10.52 -5.86
N ALA A 130 28.89 9.20 -5.98
CA ALA A 130 29.43 8.34 -4.93
C ALA A 130 30.89 8.68 -4.57
N ALA A 131 31.72 9.01 -5.56
CA ALA A 131 33.10 9.44 -5.33
C ALA A 131 33.17 10.78 -4.57
N ARG A 132 32.29 11.74 -4.90
CA ARG A 132 32.20 13.02 -4.19
C ARG A 132 31.75 12.85 -2.75
N GLU A 133 30.78 11.97 -2.49
CA GLU A 133 30.34 11.65 -1.12
C GLU A 133 31.44 10.96 -0.30
N ALA A 134 32.18 10.03 -0.90
CA ALA A 134 33.31 9.36 -0.26
C ALA A 134 34.43 10.36 0.07
N ALA A 135 34.76 11.26 -0.85
CA ALA A 135 35.74 12.32 -0.63
C ALA A 135 35.30 13.28 0.49
N ALA A 136 34.02 13.66 0.54
CA ALA A 136 33.48 14.50 1.60
C ALA A 136 33.57 13.82 2.99
N LYS A 137 33.26 12.52 3.07
CA LYS A 137 33.42 11.73 4.30
C LYS A 137 34.87 11.64 4.75
N TYR A 138 35.80 11.45 3.81
CA TYR A 138 37.23 11.43 4.11
C TYR A 138 37.74 12.77 4.63
N LEU A 139 37.35 13.88 4.00
CA LEU A 139 37.71 15.23 4.45
C LEU A 139 37.12 15.57 5.82
N ALA A 140 35.88 15.17 6.09
CA ALA A 140 35.26 15.33 7.40
C ALA A 140 35.99 14.51 8.48
N ALA A 141 36.36 13.27 8.19
CA ALA A 141 37.13 12.43 9.10
C ALA A 141 38.54 12.98 9.36
N LYS A 142 39.19 13.57 8.33
CA LYS A 142 40.49 14.23 8.49
C LYS A 142 40.39 15.46 9.40
N ARG A 143 39.40 16.34 9.17
CA ARG A 143 39.16 17.52 10.01
C ARG A 143 38.82 17.16 11.46
N ALA A 144 38.06 16.08 11.68
CA ALA A 144 37.76 15.59 13.01
C ALA A 144 39.01 15.07 13.75
N LYS A 145 39.92 14.38 13.04
CA LYS A 145 41.21 13.94 13.60
C LYS A 145 42.15 15.11 13.90
N GLU A 146 42.21 16.11 13.02
CA GLU A 146 43.00 17.32 13.24
C GLU A 146 42.48 18.11 14.45
N ALA A 147 41.15 18.28 14.58
CA ALA A 147 40.54 18.93 15.74
C ALA A 147 40.84 18.19 17.06
N ALA A 148 40.78 16.84 17.05
CA ALA A 148 41.14 16.03 18.22
C ALA A 148 42.62 16.16 18.59
N SER A 149 43.52 16.23 17.60
CA SER A 149 44.96 16.42 17.87
C SER A 149 45.32 17.81 18.40
N VAL A 150 44.51 18.84 18.11
CA VAL A 150 44.70 20.20 18.64
C VAL A 150 44.21 20.31 20.08
N THR A 151 43.18 19.55 20.47
CA THR A 151 42.71 19.49 21.88
C THR A 151 43.62 18.66 22.79
N ASP A 152 44.41 17.75 22.23
CA ASP A 152 45.36 16.90 22.96
C ASP A 152 46.79 17.47 23.02
N ALA A 153 47.05 18.67 22.49
CA ALA A 153 48.33 19.34 22.64
C ALA A 153 48.46 19.93 24.06
N PRO A 154 49.35 19.42 24.93
CA PRO A 154 49.54 19.99 26.26
C PRO A 154 50.13 21.40 26.12
N SER A 155 49.48 22.37 26.76
CA SER A 155 50.01 23.71 26.99
C SER A 155 51.39 23.60 27.66
N ALA A 156 52.44 23.99 26.92
CA ALA A 156 53.79 24.19 27.45
C ALA A 156 53.88 25.53 28.20
#